data_AF-X0ZAP4-F1
#
_entry.id   AF-X0ZAP4-F1
#
_cell.length_a   1.000
_cell.length_b   1.000
_cell.length_c   1.000
_cell.angle_alpha   90.00
_cell.angle_beta   90.00
_cell.angle_gamma   90.00
#
_symmetry.space_group_name_H-M   'P 1'
#
loop_
_entity.id
_entity.type
_entity.pdbx_description
1 polymer ?
#
loop_
_entity_poly.entity_id
_entity_poly.type
_entity_poly.pdbx_seq_one_letter_code
_entity_poly.pdbx_strand_id
1 'polypeptide(L)'
;MKDMIIAIFICGLMLFNFAQAKPVLVAVELDSQNQVQQWRRFNYPTYEFIAKTAISEVDDSQLLDLKKQGFFFLVIDESPWSERYFVSSVSADVKKDLPGDVIWQRGDILLIKVPTQEITTLFNMDLKFQPLRKIILPERFWKQILTKKVSIKSISWDPFIQSIVDQVSTDSLTAFIQRLQDFKTRLTHSDSSFAASQWMFDKMSDWGYMTEFDSFYVDSSMAAWGYWPDTGYERNVIATIDGAVNPSKIMIICGHFDAIVWWDTALARINAPG
;
A
#
# COMPACT_ATOMS: atom_id res chain seq x y z
N MET A 1 -82.93 2.08 1.57
CA MET A 1 -82.14 3.30 1.30
C MET A 1 -80.89 3.22 2.14
N LYS A 2 -79.74 3.06 1.45
CA LYS A 2 -78.38 3.46 1.84
C LYS A 2 -77.80 2.83 3.11
N ASP A 3 -77.00 1.77 2.96
CA ASP A 3 -75.53 1.83 2.73
C ASP A 3 -74.75 2.26 3.98
N MET A 4 -74.09 1.32 4.66
CA MET A 4 -72.74 1.52 5.19
C MET A 4 -72.14 0.20 5.69
N ILE A 5 -71.43 -0.47 4.78
CA ILE A 5 -70.42 -1.48 5.11
C ILE A 5 -69.16 -0.70 5.49
N ILE A 6 -68.78 -0.71 6.77
CA ILE A 6 -67.46 -0.25 7.21
C ILE A 6 -66.50 -1.43 7.02
N ALA A 7 -65.75 -1.42 5.92
CA ALA A 7 -64.62 -2.30 5.72
C ALA A 7 -63.38 -1.68 6.39
N ILE A 8 -62.98 -2.22 7.54
CA ILE A 8 -61.71 -1.88 8.18
C ILE A 8 -60.62 -2.67 7.46
N PHE A 9 -59.85 -1.99 6.61
CA PHE A 9 -58.64 -2.52 6.00
C PHE A 9 -57.51 -2.40 7.04
N ILE A 10 -57.21 -3.47 7.78
CA ILE A 10 -55.98 -3.55 8.57
C ILE A 10 -54.85 -3.89 7.60
N CYS A 11 -54.23 -2.87 7.00
CA CYS A 11 -52.91 -3.02 6.41
C CYS A 11 -51.91 -3.24 7.56
N GLY A 12 -51.62 -4.51 7.84
CA GLY A 12 -50.47 -4.88 8.66
C GLY A 12 -49.20 -4.42 7.96
N LEU A 13 -48.66 -3.27 8.37
CA LEU A 13 -47.27 -2.94 8.12
C LEU A 13 -46.43 -3.98 8.88
N MET A 14 -46.01 -5.04 8.19
CA MET A 14 -44.85 -5.80 8.63
C MET A 14 -43.66 -4.86 8.50
N LEU A 15 -43.29 -4.23 9.62
CA LEU A 15 -41.97 -3.67 9.81
C LEU A 15 -40.98 -4.84 9.76
N PHE A 16 -40.48 -5.15 8.57
CA PHE A 16 -39.25 -5.91 8.46
C PHE A 16 -38.15 -5.04 9.07
N ASN A 17 -37.85 -5.30 10.34
CA ASN A 17 -36.53 -4.99 10.88
C ASN A 17 -35.55 -5.82 10.05
N PHE A 18 -35.08 -5.25 8.95
CA PHE A 18 -33.80 -5.66 8.39
C PHE A 18 -32.78 -5.31 9.48
N ALA A 19 -32.49 -6.28 10.34
CA ALA A 19 -31.26 -6.25 11.11
C ALA A 19 -30.15 -6.11 10.08
N GLN A 20 -29.61 -4.90 9.96
CA GLN A 20 -28.53 -4.62 9.05
C GLN A 20 -27.39 -5.54 9.48
N ALA A 21 -27.07 -6.54 8.65
CA ALA A 21 -26.07 -7.53 8.98
C ALA A 21 -24.77 -6.80 9.30
N LYS A 22 -24.28 -6.98 10.53
CA LYS A 22 -23.12 -6.22 10.99
C LYS A 22 -21.88 -6.79 10.31
N PRO A 23 -21.05 -5.94 9.67
CA PRO A 23 -19.81 -6.43 9.10
C PRO A 23 -18.89 -6.93 10.21
N VAL A 24 -18.15 -8.00 9.94
CA VAL A 24 -17.06 -8.52 10.76
C VAL A 24 -15.78 -8.57 9.94
N LEU A 25 -14.62 -8.49 10.61
CA LEU A 25 -13.34 -8.74 9.97
C LEU A 25 -13.03 -10.24 10.04
N VAL A 26 -12.64 -10.81 8.91
CA VAL A 26 -12.22 -12.21 8.78
C VAL A 26 -10.80 -12.33 8.23
N ALA A 27 -10.10 -13.37 8.68
CA ALA A 27 -8.91 -13.90 8.04
C ALA A 27 -9.28 -15.18 7.29
N VAL A 28 -9.05 -15.23 5.98
CA VAL A 28 -9.41 -16.38 5.12
C VAL A 28 -8.16 -16.95 4.45
N GLU A 29 -7.93 -18.25 4.61
CA GLU A 29 -6.78 -18.94 3.98
C GLU A 29 -7.10 -19.31 2.53
N LEU A 30 -6.29 -18.82 1.60
CA LEU A 30 -6.39 -19.08 0.17
C LEU A 30 -5.20 -19.94 -0.28
N ASP A 31 -5.29 -21.25 -0.07
CA ASP A 31 -4.18 -22.20 -0.25
C ASP A 31 -3.87 -22.54 -1.70
N SER A 32 -4.79 -22.27 -2.62
CA SER A 32 -4.65 -22.58 -4.05
C SER A 32 -4.99 -21.38 -4.95
N GLN A 33 -4.40 -21.37 -6.16
CA GLN A 33 -4.76 -20.40 -7.20
C GLN A 33 -6.26 -20.41 -7.54
N ASN A 34 -6.91 -21.58 -7.45
CA ASN A 34 -8.35 -21.68 -7.67
C ASN A 34 -9.14 -20.95 -6.57
N GLN A 35 -8.75 -21.10 -5.30
CA GLN A 35 -9.36 -20.35 -4.19
C GLN A 35 -9.14 -18.85 -4.32
N VAL A 36 -7.96 -18.39 -4.76
CA VAL A 36 -7.72 -16.97 -5.04
C VAL A 36 -8.64 -16.47 -6.15
N GLN A 37 -8.78 -17.21 -7.25
CA GLN A 37 -9.69 -16.85 -8.34
C GLN A 37 -11.15 -16.82 -7.89
N GLN A 38 -11.58 -17.78 -7.08
CA GLN A 38 -12.93 -17.82 -6.54
C GLN A 38 -13.19 -16.67 -5.56
N TRP A 39 -12.24 -16.40 -4.66
CA TRP A 39 -12.28 -15.27 -3.73
C TRP A 39 -12.51 -13.94 -4.47
N ARG A 40 -11.80 -13.75 -5.58
CA ARG A 40 -11.99 -12.56 -6.43
C ARG A 40 -13.38 -12.43 -7.03
N ARG A 41 -14.03 -13.55 -7.36
CA ARG A 41 -15.39 -13.53 -7.91
C ARG A 41 -16.42 -13.10 -6.88
N PHE A 42 -16.16 -13.31 -5.58
CA PHE A 42 -17.02 -12.80 -4.52
C PHE A 42 -16.98 -11.28 -4.38
N ASN A 43 -15.88 -10.64 -4.78
CA ASN A 43 -15.68 -9.20 -4.69
C ASN A 43 -15.88 -8.65 -3.25
N TYR A 44 -15.49 -9.43 -2.25
CA TYR A 44 -15.53 -8.99 -0.85
C TYR A 44 -14.47 -7.92 -0.57
N PRO A 45 -14.76 -6.90 0.27
CA PRO A 45 -13.81 -5.87 0.67
C PRO A 45 -12.57 -6.46 1.37
N THR A 46 -11.53 -6.75 0.60
CA THR A 46 -10.25 -7.25 1.11
C THR A 46 -9.27 -6.10 1.28
N TYR A 47 -8.72 -5.92 2.48
CA TYR A 47 -7.85 -4.80 2.83
C TYR A 47 -6.37 -5.16 2.86
N GLU A 48 -6.05 -6.43 3.09
CA GLU A 48 -4.67 -6.93 3.10
C GLU A 48 -4.62 -8.39 2.68
N PHE A 49 -3.48 -8.81 2.14
CA PHE A 49 -3.24 -10.18 1.72
C PHE A 49 -1.85 -10.63 2.19
N ILE A 50 -1.83 -11.29 3.35
CA ILE A 50 -0.59 -11.66 4.04
C ILE A 50 -0.25 -13.11 3.70
N ALA A 51 0.78 -13.30 2.88
CA ALA A 51 1.22 -14.59 2.33
C ALA A 51 0.12 -15.32 1.53
N LYS A 52 -0.81 -15.99 2.21
CA LYS A 52 -1.98 -16.66 1.62
C LYS A 52 -3.30 -16.28 2.30
N THR A 53 -3.25 -15.39 3.28
CA THR A 53 -4.39 -15.04 4.12
C THR A 53 -4.98 -13.72 3.65
N ALA A 54 -6.24 -13.72 3.22
CA ALA A 54 -6.99 -12.50 2.93
C ALA A 54 -7.60 -11.95 4.21
N ILE A 55 -7.37 -10.67 4.50
CA ILE A 55 -8.04 -9.93 5.58
C ILE A 55 -9.17 -9.13 4.96
N SER A 56 -10.41 -9.47 5.30
CA SER A 56 -11.60 -8.94 4.61
C SER A 56 -12.71 -8.59 5.58
N GLU A 57 -13.49 -7.57 5.24
CA GLU A 57 -14.76 -7.30 5.91
C GLU A 57 -15.86 -8.07 5.16
N VAL A 58 -16.68 -8.80 5.91
CA VAL A 58 -17.80 -9.58 5.39
C VAL A 58 -19.01 -9.50 6.33
N ASP A 59 -20.22 -9.67 5.80
CA ASP A 59 -21.45 -9.76 6.58
C ASP A 59 -21.88 -11.22 6.86
N ASP A 60 -22.93 -11.40 7.68
CA ASP A 60 -23.45 -12.72 8.04
C ASP A 60 -23.84 -13.59 6.84
N SER A 61 -24.39 -12.99 5.78
CA SER A 61 -24.76 -13.72 4.57
C SER A 61 -23.53 -14.22 3.82
N GLN A 62 -22.48 -13.40 3.77
CA GLN A 62 -21.21 -13.72 3.15
C GLN A 62 -20.43 -14.76 3.94
N LEU A 63 -20.48 -14.74 5.28
CA LEU A 63 -19.92 -15.80 6.14
C LEU A 63 -20.55 -17.16 5.85
N LEU A 64 -21.88 -17.20 5.67
CA LEU A 64 -22.59 -18.43 5.30
C LEU A 64 -22.14 -18.92 3.92
N ASP A 65 -21.94 -18.02 2.96
CA ASP A 65 -21.46 -18.37 1.63
C ASP A 65 -20.02 -18.91 1.66
N LEU A 66 -19.13 -18.29 2.43
CA LEU A 66 -17.77 -18.82 2.64
C LEU A 66 -17.80 -20.24 3.21
N LYS A 67 -18.63 -20.49 4.22
CA LYS A 67 -18.78 -21.82 4.82
C LYS A 67 -19.32 -22.84 3.81
N LYS A 68 -20.34 -22.49 3.02
CA LYS A 68 -20.92 -23.37 1.98
C LYS A 68 -19.90 -23.70 0.89
N GLN A 69 -19.04 -22.75 0.55
CA GLN A 69 -18.03 -22.88 -0.49
C GLN A 69 -16.74 -23.54 0.02
N GLY A 70 -16.70 -23.94 1.31
CA GLY A 70 -15.58 -24.68 1.90
C GLY A 70 -14.33 -23.84 2.19
N PHE A 71 -14.47 -22.52 2.33
CA PHE A 71 -13.36 -21.68 2.76
C PHE A 71 -13.11 -21.84 4.26
N PHE A 72 -11.85 -21.97 4.64
CA PHE A 72 -11.43 -21.87 6.03
C PHE A 72 -11.23 -20.40 6.39
N PHE A 73 -11.99 -19.93 7.38
CA PHE A 73 -11.89 -18.55 7.86
C PHE A 73 -11.96 -18.49 9.39
N LEU A 74 -11.36 -17.44 9.93
CA LEU A 74 -11.45 -17.02 11.33
C LEU A 74 -12.10 -15.64 11.36
N VAL A 75 -13.13 -15.46 12.19
CA VAL A 75 -13.60 -14.11 12.56
C VAL A 75 -12.59 -13.54 13.54
N ILE A 76 -11.92 -12.46 13.15
CA ILE A 76 -10.83 -11.84 13.91
C ILE A 76 -11.29 -10.55 14.61
N ASP A 77 -12.41 -9.97 14.18
CA ASP A 77 -13.03 -8.84 14.87
C ASP A 77 -14.53 -8.75 14.57
N GLU A 78 -15.37 -8.77 15.60
CA GLU A 78 -16.83 -8.62 15.47
C GLU A 78 -17.28 -7.16 15.33
N SER A 79 -16.40 -6.19 15.58
CA SER A 79 -16.68 -4.76 15.47
C SER A 79 -15.54 -4.07 14.71
N PRO A 80 -15.43 -4.33 13.40
CA PRO A 80 -14.33 -3.86 12.59
C PRO A 80 -14.29 -2.33 12.59
N TRP A 81 -13.06 -1.78 12.64
CA TRP A 81 -12.76 -0.35 12.63
C TRP A 81 -13.22 0.44 13.85
N SER A 82 -13.60 -0.25 14.95
CA SER A 82 -13.80 0.44 16.23
C SER A 82 -12.49 1.03 16.78
N GLU A 83 -11.36 0.45 16.37
CA GLU A 83 -10.00 0.88 16.72
C GLU A 83 -9.07 0.76 15.50
N ARG A 84 -7.78 1.09 15.66
CA ARG A 84 -6.78 0.99 14.59
C ARG A 84 -6.14 -0.39 14.56
N TYR A 85 -5.75 -0.82 13.37
CA TYR A 85 -5.09 -2.11 13.15
C TYR A 85 -3.69 -1.91 12.63
N PHE A 86 -2.75 -2.75 13.08
CA PHE A 86 -1.37 -2.74 12.62
C PHE A 86 -0.87 -4.15 12.35
N VAL A 87 -0.14 -4.31 11.26
CA VAL A 87 0.59 -5.51 10.89
C VAL A 87 2.05 -5.32 11.29
N SER A 88 2.66 -6.33 11.90
CA SER A 88 4.09 -6.32 12.22
C SER A 88 4.67 -7.72 12.14
N SER A 89 5.99 -7.79 11.94
CA SER A 89 6.78 -9.01 12.06
C SER A 89 7.60 -8.93 13.34
N VAL A 90 7.26 -9.75 14.33
CA VAL A 90 7.86 -9.75 15.66
C VAL A 90 8.11 -11.18 16.12
N SER A 91 9.29 -11.40 16.70
CA SER A 91 9.62 -12.69 17.32
C SER A 91 8.69 -12.99 18.49
N ALA A 92 8.58 -14.27 18.85
CA ALA A 92 7.68 -14.72 19.93
C ALA A 92 7.92 -14.02 21.27
N ASP A 93 9.16 -13.62 21.56
CA ASP A 93 9.56 -13.03 22.84
C ASP A 93 9.05 -11.59 23.04
N VAL A 94 8.82 -10.85 21.95
CA VAL A 94 8.41 -9.43 21.98
C VAL A 94 6.89 -9.26 22.13
N LYS A 95 6.12 -10.34 21.93
CA LYS A 95 4.65 -10.29 21.86
C LYS A 95 3.97 -9.84 23.14
N LYS A 96 4.60 -10.05 24.30
CA LYS A 96 3.97 -9.80 25.61
C LYS A 96 3.86 -8.32 25.96
N ASP A 97 4.65 -7.48 25.30
CA ASP A 97 4.77 -6.07 25.63
C ASP A 97 4.12 -5.15 24.57
N LEU A 98 3.40 -5.72 23.60
CA LEU A 98 2.71 -4.96 22.57
C LEU A 98 1.42 -4.33 23.15
N PRO A 99 1.16 -3.04 22.86
CA PRO A 99 -0.12 -2.43 23.19
C PRO A 99 -1.24 -3.00 22.30
N GLY A 100 -2.45 -3.06 22.86
CA GLY A 100 -3.64 -3.63 22.22
C GLY A 100 -3.70 -5.16 22.14
N ASP A 101 -4.64 -5.66 21.34
CA ASP A 101 -4.98 -7.07 21.22
C ASP A 101 -4.41 -7.69 19.95
N VAL A 102 -3.68 -8.81 20.08
CA VAL A 102 -3.31 -9.63 18.92
C VAL A 102 -4.56 -10.39 18.44
N ILE A 103 -5.13 -9.93 17.31
CA ILE A 103 -6.37 -10.51 16.77
C ILE A 103 -6.13 -11.57 15.69
N TRP A 104 -4.92 -11.63 15.14
CA TRP A 104 -4.51 -12.68 14.21
C TRP A 104 -2.98 -12.85 14.22
N GLN A 105 -2.52 -14.08 14.02
CA GLN A 105 -1.09 -14.40 13.98
C GLN A 105 -0.79 -15.56 13.03
N ARG A 106 0.31 -15.45 12.29
CA ARG A 106 0.89 -16.54 11.49
C ARG A 106 2.41 -16.46 11.51
N GLY A 107 3.04 -17.44 12.17
CA GLY A 107 4.49 -17.40 12.42
C GLY A 107 4.85 -16.15 13.24
N ASP A 108 5.73 -15.33 12.69
CA ASP A 108 6.18 -14.06 13.28
C ASP A 108 5.34 -12.86 12.84
N ILE A 109 4.41 -13.03 11.90
CA ILE A 109 3.52 -11.95 11.48
C ILE A 109 2.29 -11.92 12.38
N LEU A 110 1.95 -10.72 12.86
CA LEU A 110 0.74 -10.47 13.63
C LEU A 110 -0.08 -9.32 13.05
N LEU A 111 -1.37 -9.37 13.34
CA LEU A 111 -2.30 -8.25 13.22
C LEU A 111 -2.78 -7.91 14.63
N ILE A 112 -2.52 -6.68 15.05
CA ILE A 112 -2.94 -6.14 16.35
C ILE A 112 -4.01 -5.09 16.17
N LYS A 113 -4.99 -5.09 17.07
CA LYS A 113 -6.00 -4.05 17.24
C LYS A 113 -5.58 -3.16 18.41
N VAL A 114 -5.22 -1.92 18.11
CA VAL A 114 -4.60 -1.01 19.07
C VAL A 114 -5.55 0.14 19.37
N PRO A 115 -5.94 0.33 20.65
CA PRO A 115 -6.73 1.46 21.07
C PRO A 115 -6.07 2.79 20.73
N THR A 116 -6.86 3.79 20.34
CA THR A 116 -6.35 5.10 19.90
C THR A 116 -5.38 5.74 20.90
N GLN A 117 -5.62 5.58 22.21
CA GLN A 117 -4.78 6.12 23.28
C GLN A 117 -3.41 5.41 23.43
N GLU A 118 -3.23 4.21 22.88
CA GLU A 118 -2.00 3.43 22.98
C GLU A 118 -1.12 3.49 21.72
N ILE A 119 -1.59 4.15 20.67
CA ILE A 119 -0.88 4.26 19.39
C ILE A 119 0.50 4.92 19.57
N THR A 120 0.61 5.94 20.42
CA THR A 120 1.90 6.58 20.71
C THR A 120 2.88 5.61 21.36
N THR A 121 2.41 4.74 22.26
CA THR A 121 3.24 3.70 22.88
C THR A 121 3.73 2.72 21.83
N LEU A 122 2.86 2.28 20.91
CA LEU A 122 3.20 1.36 19.83
C LEU A 122 4.35 1.92 18.97
N PHE A 123 4.28 3.19 18.59
CA PHE A 123 5.30 3.83 17.75
C PHE A 123 6.59 4.21 18.48
N ASN A 124 6.57 4.26 19.80
CA ASN A 124 7.78 4.43 20.60
C ASN A 124 8.58 3.12 20.76
N MET A 125 8.01 1.98 20.34
CA MET A 125 8.74 0.72 20.29
C MET A 125 9.70 0.73 19.10
N ASP A 126 10.89 0.13 19.28
CA ASP A 126 11.87 -0.06 18.19
C ASP A 126 11.46 -1.23 17.27
N LEU A 127 10.25 -1.13 16.71
CA LEU A 127 9.60 -2.14 15.90
C LEU A 127 8.91 -1.49 14.71
N LYS A 128 8.85 -2.21 13.58
CA LYS A 128 8.17 -1.73 12.38
C LYS A 128 6.71 -2.17 12.40
N PHE A 129 5.80 -1.19 12.40
CA PHE A 129 4.36 -1.41 12.30
C PHE A 129 3.82 -0.80 11.01
N GLN A 130 3.09 -1.60 10.24
CA GLN A 130 2.34 -1.15 9.07
C GLN A 130 0.87 -1.07 9.44
N PRO A 131 0.25 0.12 9.45
CA PRO A 131 -1.19 0.23 9.68
C PRO A 131 -1.98 -0.47 8.57
N LEU A 132 -2.97 -1.27 8.97
CA LEU A 132 -3.98 -1.82 8.05
C LEU A 132 -5.03 -0.72 7.81
N ARG A 133 -5.19 -0.34 6.55
CA ARG A 133 -6.08 0.74 6.14
C ARG A 133 -7.39 0.20 5.61
N LYS A 134 -8.47 0.99 5.76
CA LYS A 134 -9.76 0.72 5.12
C LYS A 134 -9.73 1.10 3.63
N ILE A 135 -8.77 0.55 2.89
CA ILE A 135 -8.59 0.72 1.44
C ILE A 135 -8.61 -0.67 0.81
N ILE A 136 -9.58 -0.91 -0.07
CA ILE A 136 -9.72 -2.20 -0.73
C ILE A 136 -8.52 -2.42 -1.67
N LEU A 137 -7.96 -3.63 -1.65
CA LEU A 137 -6.86 -4.01 -2.53
C LEU A 137 -7.26 -3.83 -4.00
N PRO A 138 -6.49 -3.06 -4.78
CA PRO A 138 -6.87 -2.69 -6.14
C PRO A 138 -6.75 -3.88 -7.10
N GLU A 139 -7.44 -3.80 -8.25
CA GLU A 139 -7.39 -4.88 -9.26
C GLU A 139 -5.97 -5.23 -9.72
N ARG A 140 -5.06 -4.24 -9.80
CA ARG A 140 -3.65 -4.46 -10.16
C ARG A 140 -2.94 -5.43 -9.21
N PHE A 141 -3.26 -5.36 -7.91
CA PHE A 141 -2.68 -6.25 -6.90
C PHE A 141 -3.05 -7.70 -7.21
N TRP A 142 -4.34 -7.92 -7.43
CA TRP A 142 -4.88 -9.23 -7.75
C TRP A 142 -4.39 -9.80 -9.07
N LYS A 143 -4.23 -8.95 -10.09
CA LYS A 143 -3.62 -9.36 -11.36
C LYS A 143 -2.21 -9.87 -11.11
N GLN A 144 -1.42 -9.21 -10.27
CA GLN A 144 -0.07 -9.67 -9.92
C GLN A 144 -0.07 -11.03 -9.21
N ILE A 145 -0.97 -11.26 -8.26
CA ILE A 145 -1.10 -12.55 -7.53
C ILE A 145 -1.51 -13.71 -8.46
N LEU A 146 -2.41 -13.45 -9.41
CA LEU A 146 -2.92 -14.44 -10.35
C LEU A 146 -2.02 -14.63 -11.59
N THR A 147 -1.16 -13.66 -11.89
CA THR A 147 -0.25 -13.76 -13.03
C THR A 147 0.80 -14.82 -12.72
N LYS A 148 0.86 -15.84 -13.57
CA LYS A 148 1.90 -16.86 -13.50
C LYS A 148 3.25 -16.16 -13.56
N LYS A 149 4.07 -16.31 -12.50
CA LYS A 149 5.43 -15.79 -12.48
C LYS A 149 6.10 -16.20 -13.80
N VAL A 150 6.58 -15.21 -14.55
CA VAL A 150 7.32 -15.47 -15.78
C VAL A 150 8.48 -16.36 -15.36
N SER A 151 8.57 -17.56 -15.94
CA SER A 151 9.75 -18.40 -15.69
C SER A 151 10.92 -17.55 -16.15
N ILE A 152 11.86 -17.27 -15.24
CA ILE A 152 13.13 -16.67 -15.62
C ILE A 152 13.70 -17.66 -16.64
N LYS A 153 13.60 -17.32 -17.94
CA LYS A 153 14.29 -18.06 -18.98
C LYS A 153 15.73 -18.12 -18.52
N SER A 154 16.39 -19.26 -18.68
CA SER A 154 17.82 -19.38 -18.41
C SER A 154 18.52 -18.17 -19.02
N ILE A 155 19.05 -17.29 -18.18
CA ILE A 155 19.75 -16.10 -18.63
C ILE A 155 21.03 -16.64 -19.28
N SER A 156 21.08 -16.63 -20.61
CA SER A 156 22.31 -16.89 -21.33
C SER A 156 23.22 -15.70 -21.12
N TRP A 157 24.48 -15.96 -20.75
CA TRP A 157 25.46 -14.90 -20.60
C TRP A 157 25.68 -14.23 -21.97
N ASP A 158 25.40 -12.93 -22.03
CA ASP A 158 25.60 -12.12 -23.23
C ASP A 158 26.90 -11.30 -23.02
N PRO A 159 27.97 -11.57 -23.80
CA PRO A 159 29.23 -10.85 -23.68
C PRO A 159 29.09 -9.33 -23.85
N PHE A 160 28.14 -8.88 -24.67
CA PHE A 160 27.89 -7.46 -24.84
C PHE A 160 27.30 -6.85 -23.58
N ILE A 161 26.31 -7.50 -22.96
CA ILE A 161 25.75 -7.04 -21.68
C ILE A 161 26.83 -7.02 -20.59
N GLN A 162 27.67 -8.05 -20.51
CA GLN A 162 28.79 -8.04 -19.57
C GLN A 162 29.72 -6.85 -19.82
N SER A 163 30.07 -6.56 -21.07
CA SER A 163 30.96 -5.43 -21.38
C SER A 163 30.39 -4.08 -20.93
N ILE A 164 29.07 -3.93 -20.85
CA ILE A 164 28.41 -2.74 -20.30
C ILE A 164 28.49 -2.75 -18.77
N VAL A 165 28.23 -3.90 -18.14
CA VAL A 165 28.35 -4.06 -16.68
C VAL A 165 29.78 -3.77 -16.21
N ASP A 166 30.80 -4.21 -16.94
CA ASP A 166 32.22 -4.01 -16.61
C ASP A 166 32.64 -2.53 -16.69
N GLN A 167 31.87 -1.67 -17.35
CA GLN A 167 32.10 -0.22 -17.40
C GLN A 167 31.49 0.53 -16.20
N VAL A 168 30.70 -0.14 -15.36
CA VAL A 168 30.08 0.49 -14.19
C VAL A 168 31.14 0.77 -13.12
N SER A 169 31.32 2.04 -12.80
CA SER A 169 32.22 2.48 -11.73
C SER A 169 31.51 2.52 -10.38
N THR A 170 31.95 1.68 -9.44
CA THR A 170 31.45 1.71 -8.05
C THR A 170 31.72 3.06 -7.39
N ASP A 171 32.88 3.67 -7.64
CA ASP A 171 33.23 4.98 -7.06
C ASP A 171 32.27 6.07 -7.52
N SER A 172 31.91 6.08 -8.80
CA SER A 172 30.94 7.04 -9.34
C SER A 172 29.55 6.82 -8.72
N LEU A 173 29.10 5.57 -8.58
CA LEU A 173 27.83 5.24 -7.92
C LEU A 173 27.82 5.74 -6.47
N THR A 174 28.87 5.46 -5.71
CA THR A 174 28.99 5.92 -4.31
C THR A 174 29.00 7.45 -4.22
N ALA A 175 29.69 8.14 -5.13
CA ALA A 175 29.70 9.60 -5.18
C ALA A 175 28.31 10.19 -5.46
N PHE A 176 27.53 9.57 -6.36
CA PHE A 176 26.16 10.02 -6.65
C PHE A 176 25.22 9.79 -5.46
N ILE A 177 25.31 8.63 -4.81
CA ILE A 177 24.54 8.34 -3.59
C ILE A 177 24.88 9.35 -2.49
N GLN A 178 26.17 9.56 -2.22
CA GLN A 178 26.62 10.50 -1.20
C GLN A 178 26.14 11.92 -1.51
N ARG A 179 26.25 12.36 -2.77
CA ARG A 179 25.78 13.68 -3.18
C ARG A 179 24.29 13.90 -2.91
N LEU A 180 23.48 12.87 -3.12
CA LEU A 180 22.05 12.92 -2.81
C LEU A 180 21.82 12.95 -1.28
N GLN A 181 22.55 12.15 -0.51
CA GLN A 181 22.48 12.14 0.97
C GLN A 181 22.94 13.48 1.58
N ASP A 182 23.87 14.18 0.94
CA ASP A 182 24.41 15.47 1.42
C ASP A 182 23.39 16.61 1.35
N PHE A 183 22.29 16.45 0.61
CA PHE A 183 21.13 17.36 0.71
C PHE A 183 20.44 17.30 2.08
N LYS A 184 20.77 16.31 2.93
CA LYS A 184 20.22 16.04 4.27
C LYS A 184 18.76 15.64 4.29
N THR A 185 17.92 16.29 3.51
CA THR A 185 16.54 15.89 3.24
C THR A 185 16.25 16.00 1.75
N ARG A 186 15.41 15.11 1.24
CA ARG A 186 14.77 15.25 -0.07
C ARG A 186 13.26 15.09 0.08
N LEU A 187 12.74 15.51 1.24
CA LEU A 187 11.32 15.52 1.53
C LEU A 187 10.61 16.47 0.57
N THR A 188 9.47 16.04 0.06
CA THR A 188 8.53 16.84 -0.73
C THR A 188 8.35 18.23 -0.13
N HIS A 189 8.38 19.26 -0.98
CA HIS A 189 8.28 20.68 -0.66
C HIS A 189 9.44 21.28 0.13
N SER A 190 10.55 20.57 0.34
CA SER A 190 11.77 21.17 0.89
C SER A 190 12.61 21.84 -0.19
N ASP A 191 13.28 22.95 0.15
CA ASP A 191 14.30 23.58 -0.72
C ASP A 191 15.36 22.57 -1.18
N SER A 192 15.66 21.57 -0.35
CA SER A 192 16.62 20.52 -0.67
C SER A 192 16.09 19.52 -1.70
N SER A 193 14.78 19.22 -1.74
CA SER A 193 14.13 18.47 -2.84
C SER A 193 14.27 19.22 -4.17
N PHE A 194 14.02 20.54 -4.18
CA PHE A 194 14.22 21.37 -5.37
C PHE A 194 15.69 21.42 -5.81
N ALA A 195 16.62 21.56 -4.87
CA ALA A 195 18.04 21.55 -5.19
C ALA A 195 18.53 20.18 -5.69
N ALA A 196 17.99 19.08 -5.16
CA ALA A 196 18.29 17.72 -5.63
C ALA A 196 17.77 17.48 -7.05
N SER A 197 16.53 17.89 -7.35
CA SER A 197 15.98 17.82 -8.71
C SER A 197 16.76 18.68 -9.70
N GLN A 198 17.24 19.86 -9.30
CA GLN A 198 18.12 20.66 -10.16
C GLN A 198 19.45 19.95 -10.44
N TRP A 199 20.09 19.39 -9.41
CA TRP A 199 21.35 18.68 -9.59
C TRP A 199 21.22 17.47 -10.53
N MET A 200 20.13 16.72 -10.42
CA MET A 200 19.85 15.61 -11.35
C MET A 200 19.58 16.11 -12.77
N PHE A 201 18.83 17.21 -12.92
CA PHE A 201 18.60 17.85 -14.22
C PHE A 201 19.93 18.19 -14.90
N ASP A 202 20.82 18.85 -14.17
CA ASP A 202 22.12 19.27 -14.68
C ASP A 202 22.98 18.04 -15.04
N LYS A 203 22.99 17.00 -14.20
CA LYS A 203 23.75 15.77 -14.46
C LYS A 203 23.26 14.99 -15.69
N MET A 204 21.95 14.89 -15.88
CA MET A 204 21.39 14.24 -17.07
C MET A 204 21.68 15.07 -18.33
N SER A 205 21.60 16.40 -18.23
CA SER A 205 21.94 17.30 -19.32
C SER A 205 23.43 17.22 -19.69
N ASP A 206 24.32 17.13 -18.69
CA ASP A 206 25.77 16.93 -18.88
C ASP A 206 26.09 15.63 -19.63
N TRP A 207 25.28 14.59 -19.43
CA TRP A 207 25.39 13.31 -20.15
C TRP A 207 24.78 13.34 -21.56
N GLY A 208 24.19 14.47 -21.97
CA GLY A 208 23.64 14.66 -23.30
C GLY A 208 22.18 14.25 -23.47
N TYR A 209 21.44 14.03 -22.38
CA TYR A 209 20.00 13.75 -22.46
C TYR A 209 19.19 15.04 -22.68
N MET A 210 18.11 14.92 -23.46
CA MET A 210 17.06 15.95 -23.46
C MET A 210 16.34 15.89 -22.12
N THR A 211 16.59 16.88 -21.27
CA THR A 211 16.13 16.85 -19.88
C THR A 211 15.12 17.96 -19.63
N GLU A 212 14.03 17.63 -18.95
CA GLU A 212 12.95 18.55 -18.61
C GLU A 212 12.41 18.30 -17.18
N PHE A 213 11.72 19.30 -16.64
CA PHE A 213 10.94 19.14 -15.42
C PHE A 213 9.49 18.84 -15.77
N ASP A 214 8.95 17.79 -15.17
CA ASP A 214 7.51 17.50 -15.16
C ASP A 214 6.94 17.89 -13.80
N SER A 215 6.35 19.08 -13.75
CA SER A 215 5.86 19.69 -12.52
C SER A 215 4.40 19.30 -12.24
N PHE A 216 4.10 18.96 -10.99
CA PHE A 216 2.76 18.58 -10.55
C PHE A 216 2.44 19.23 -9.20
N TYR A 217 1.14 19.43 -8.92
CA TYR A 217 0.69 20.01 -7.65
C TYR A 217 0.37 18.90 -6.65
N VAL A 218 0.94 19.01 -5.45
CA VAL A 218 0.65 18.12 -4.31
C VAL A 218 -0.21 18.87 -3.30
N ASP A 219 -1.38 18.32 -3.02
CA ASP A 219 -2.30 18.82 -2.00
C ASP A 219 -2.14 18.04 -0.68
N SER A 220 -2.37 18.69 0.45
CA SER A 220 -2.19 18.12 1.79
C SER A 220 -3.19 17.00 2.07
N SER A 221 -4.32 17.00 1.36
CA SER A 221 -5.31 15.91 1.34
C SER A 221 -4.85 14.65 0.59
N MET A 222 -3.80 14.74 -0.23
CA MET A 222 -3.22 13.59 -0.94
C MET A 222 -2.27 12.76 -0.07
N ALA A 223 -2.14 13.10 1.21
CA ALA A 223 -1.38 12.31 2.16
C ALA A 223 -2.03 10.94 2.32
N ALA A 224 -1.27 9.89 2.00
CA ALA A 224 -1.67 8.51 2.25
C ALA A 224 -1.99 8.24 3.74
N TRP A 225 -1.62 9.18 4.63
CA TRP A 225 -1.67 9.10 6.08
C TRP A 225 -2.47 10.23 6.76
N GLY A 226 -3.19 11.06 6.01
CA GLY A 226 -4.17 12.01 6.56
C GLY A 226 -3.72 13.45 6.79
N TYR A 227 -2.43 13.78 6.66
CA TYR A 227 -1.94 15.17 6.60
C TYR A 227 -0.51 15.22 6.04
N TRP A 228 -0.28 15.92 4.92
CA TRP A 228 1.05 16.46 4.58
C TRP A 228 1.10 17.89 5.14
N PRO A 229 2.23 18.34 5.70
CA PRO A 229 2.33 19.66 6.31
C PRO A 229 2.27 20.81 5.30
N ASP A 230 2.36 20.53 4.00
CA ASP A 230 2.38 21.54 2.95
C ASP A 230 1.55 21.18 1.73
N THR A 231 1.21 22.22 0.97
CA THR A 231 0.66 22.11 -0.38
C THR A 231 1.49 22.94 -1.32
N GLY A 232 1.73 22.44 -2.52
CA GLY A 232 2.62 23.14 -3.44
C GLY A 232 3.01 22.32 -4.64
N TYR A 233 3.75 22.97 -5.54
CA TYR A 233 4.32 22.30 -6.70
C TYR A 233 5.52 21.45 -6.30
N GLU A 234 5.63 20.30 -6.93
CA GLU A 234 6.83 19.48 -6.99
C GLU A 234 7.16 19.14 -8.42
N ARG A 235 8.33 18.54 -8.66
CA ARG A 235 8.77 18.20 -10.01
C ARG A 235 9.50 16.87 -10.11
N ASN A 236 9.16 16.11 -11.15
CA ASN A 236 9.97 15.01 -11.65
C ASN A 236 11.07 15.55 -12.56
N VAL A 237 12.17 14.80 -12.69
CA VAL A 237 13.20 15.03 -13.71
C VAL A 237 13.06 13.95 -14.76
N ILE A 238 12.76 14.35 -16.00
CA ILE A 238 12.63 13.43 -17.14
C ILE A 238 13.82 13.64 -18.06
N ALA A 239 14.56 12.57 -18.33
CA ALA A 239 15.70 12.56 -19.25
C ALA A 239 15.42 11.58 -20.38
N THR A 240 15.45 12.08 -21.62
CA THR A 240 15.09 11.32 -22.82
C THR A 240 16.26 11.26 -23.80
N ILE A 241 16.46 10.08 -24.39
CA ILE A 241 17.31 9.88 -25.55
C ILE A 241 16.54 9.08 -26.60
N ASP A 242 16.49 9.59 -27.83
CA ASP A 242 15.75 8.95 -28.92
C ASP A 242 16.54 7.77 -29.50
N GLY A 243 15.86 6.63 -29.62
CA GLY A 243 16.43 5.45 -30.27
C GLY A 243 16.56 5.68 -31.79
N ALA A 244 17.76 5.49 -32.34
CA ALA A 244 18.03 5.73 -33.76
C ALA A 244 17.25 4.81 -34.73
N VAL A 245 16.80 3.63 -34.29
CA VAL A 245 16.17 2.61 -35.14
C VAL A 245 14.66 2.50 -34.93
N ASN A 246 14.19 2.62 -33.69
CA ASN A 246 12.77 2.52 -33.38
C ASN A 246 12.37 3.50 -32.27
N PRO A 247 12.25 4.80 -32.58
CA PRO A 247 11.91 5.83 -31.59
C PRO A 247 10.49 5.66 -31.03
N SER A 248 9.62 4.88 -31.69
CA SER A 248 8.27 4.59 -31.19
C SER A 248 8.22 3.59 -30.04
N LYS A 249 9.30 2.83 -29.81
CA LYS A 249 9.41 1.90 -28.68
C LYS A 249 10.01 2.64 -27.49
N ILE A 250 9.21 2.82 -26.45
CA ILE A 250 9.61 3.51 -25.22
C ILE A 250 10.10 2.47 -24.21
N MET A 251 11.33 2.66 -23.71
CA MET A 251 11.85 1.94 -22.55
C MET A 251 12.02 2.93 -21.40
N ILE A 252 11.49 2.60 -20.23
CA ILE A 252 11.51 3.47 -19.05
C ILE A 252 12.36 2.82 -17.98
N ILE A 253 13.36 3.55 -17.50
CA ILE A 253 14.09 3.26 -16.25
C ILE A 253 13.68 4.36 -15.28
N CYS A 254 13.12 3.99 -14.13
CA CYS A 254 12.62 4.97 -13.16
C CYS A 254 13.08 4.64 -11.75
N GLY A 255 13.15 5.69 -10.93
CA GLY A 255 13.40 5.64 -9.50
C GLY A 255 12.78 6.87 -8.85
N HIS A 256 12.55 6.81 -7.55
CA HIS A 256 12.13 7.96 -6.77
C HIS A 256 13.36 8.58 -6.11
N PHE A 257 13.46 9.91 -6.09
CA PHE A 257 14.59 10.62 -5.48
C PHE A 257 14.22 11.25 -4.15
N ASP A 258 12.93 11.40 -3.88
CA ASP A 258 12.43 11.93 -2.62
C ASP A 258 12.77 10.98 -1.47
N ALA A 259 12.79 11.55 -0.27
CA ALA A 259 13.04 10.82 0.96
C ALA A 259 11.96 11.16 1.99
N ILE A 260 11.57 10.17 2.78
CA ILE A 260 10.56 10.30 3.82
C ILE A 260 11.08 9.75 5.14
N VAL A 261 10.62 10.34 6.24
CA VAL A 261 10.65 9.75 7.57
C VAL A 261 9.20 9.53 8.01
N TRP A 262 8.92 8.47 8.76
CA TRP A 262 7.57 7.99 9.14
C TRP A 262 6.70 9.01 9.94
N TRP A 263 7.21 10.21 10.19
CA TRP A 263 6.61 11.33 10.90
C TRP A 263 7.14 12.62 10.28
N ASP A 264 6.32 13.25 9.44
CA ASP A 264 6.64 14.55 8.87
C ASP A 264 6.57 15.62 9.97
N THR A 265 7.74 15.87 10.56
CA THR A 265 7.96 16.86 11.60
C THR A 265 8.82 17.98 11.03
N ALA A 266 8.92 19.11 11.73
CA ALA A 266 9.91 20.13 11.39
C ALA A 266 11.34 19.55 11.26
N LEU A 267 11.65 18.44 11.94
CA LEU A 267 12.92 17.72 11.83
C LEU A 267 13.08 16.95 10.51
N ALA A 268 11.99 16.44 9.93
CA ALA A 268 12.00 15.75 8.62
C ALA A 268 12.46 16.69 7.48
N ARG A 269 12.12 17.97 7.59
CA ARG A 269 12.56 19.04 6.68
C ARG A 269 14.03 19.42 6.85
N ILE A 270 14.70 18.91 7.88
CA ILE A 270 16.10 19.18 8.16
C ILE A 270 16.95 17.93 7.92
N ASN A 271 16.41 16.74 8.22
CA ASN A 271 17.14 15.48 8.14
C ASN A 271 16.21 14.31 7.82
N ALA A 272 16.12 13.98 6.53
CA ALA A 272 15.51 12.77 5.99
C ALA A 272 16.42 12.27 4.84
N PRO A 273 17.59 11.70 5.16
CA PRO A 273 18.63 11.48 4.16
C PRO A 273 18.26 10.40 3.12
N GLY A 274 17.29 9.54 3.46
CA GLY A 274 16.89 8.38 2.65
C GLY A 274 17.90 7.24 2.74
#